data_AF-A0A0C3D2F8-F1
#
_entry.id   AF-A0A0C3D2F8-F1
#
_cell.length_a   1.000
_cell.length_b   1.000
_cell.length_c   1.000
_cell.angle_alpha   90.00
_cell.angle_beta   90.00
_cell.angle_gamma   90.00
#
_symmetry.space_group_name_H-M   'P 1'
#
loop_
_entity.id
_entity.type
_entity.pdbx_description
1 polymer ?
#
loop_
_entity_poly.entity_id
_entity_poly.type
_entity_poly.pdbx_seq_one_letter_code
_entity_poly.pdbx_strand_id
1 'polypeptide(L)'
;MPTQLERARDFLAEWEYEFKQIHYQQHINHIHFICPCVHLTNHLASEAACVGSPICSSQWTMECTIGNLGQEIHQPSDPFSNLAQQGIRHCQINALLAMYPDLDLSQEGANPHTSEDLGNGYVLLPKCNK
;
A
#
# COMPACT_ATOMS: atom_id res chain seq x y z
N MET A 1 -8.83 12.71 -20.02
CA MET A 1 -8.48 12.14 -18.70
C MET A 1 -8.31 13.21 -17.61
N PRO A 2 -7.49 14.29 -17.77
CA PRO A 2 -7.31 15.28 -16.70
C PRO A 2 -8.62 15.97 -16.28
N THR A 3 -9.43 16.35 -17.27
CA THR A 3 -10.71 17.06 -17.07
C THR A 3 -11.76 16.22 -16.36
N GLN A 4 -11.70 14.89 -16.46
CA GLN A 4 -12.63 13.99 -15.75
C GLN A 4 -12.25 13.85 -14.27
N LEU A 5 -10.96 13.79 -13.97
CA LEU A 5 -10.45 13.72 -12.59
C LEU A 5 -10.66 15.05 -11.86
N GLU A 6 -10.46 16.18 -12.53
CA GLU A 6 -10.79 17.51 -12.00
C GLU A 6 -12.28 17.60 -11.64
N ARG A 7 -13.16 17.21 -12.57
CA ARG A 7 -14.60 17.19 -12.33
C ARG A 7 -15.01 16.22 -11.22
N ALA A 8 -14.37 15.05 -11.15
CA ALA A 8 -14.61 14.08 -10.07
C ALA A 8 -14.21 14.68 -8.71
N ARG A 9 -13.06 15.35 -8.62
CA ARG A 9 -12.62 16.04 -7.40
C ARG A 9 -13.64 17.08 -6.95
N ASP A 10 -14.13 17.90 -7.89
CA ASP A 10 -15.09 18.95 -7.57
C ASP A 10 -16.42 18.37 -7.06
N PHE A 11 -16.92 17.29 -7.70
CA PHE A 11 -18.13 16.59 -7.24
C PHE A 11 -17.95 15.88 -5.90
N LEU A 12 -16.78 15.30 -5.62
CA LEU A 12 -16.52 14.66 -4.33
C LEU A 12 -16.44 15.70 -3.20
N ALA A 13 -15.89 16.88 -3.48
CA ALA A 13 -15.87 17.99 -2.52
C ALA A 13 -17.28 18.53 -2.23
N GLU A 14 -18.11 18.67 -3.26
CA GLU A 14 -19.52 19.06 -3.12
C GLU A 14 -20.30 18.00 -2.31
N TRP A 15 -20.12 16.71 -2.66
CA TRP A 15 -20.70 15.60 -1.91
C TRP A 15 -20.28 15.58 -0.44
N GLU A 16 -18.99 15.79 -0.13
CA GLU A 16 -18.52 15.85 1.26
C GLU A 16 -19.25 16.96 2.03
N TYR A 17 -19.39 18.13 1.41
CA TYR A 17 -20.07 19.25 2.02
C TYR A 17 -21.54 18.91 2.34
N GLU A 18 -22.28 18.39 1.36
CA GLU A 18 -23.68 17.98 1.55
C GLU A 18 -23.83 16.86 2.58
N PHE A 19 -22.97 15.83 2.50
CA PHE A 19 -22.95 14.73 3.45
C PHE A 19 -22.73 15.23 4.88
N LYS A 20 -21.81 16.18 5.07
CA LYS A 20 -21.56 16.78 6.38
C LYS A 20 -22.77 17.53 6.92
N GLN A 21 -23.52 18.24 6.07
CA GLN A 21 -24.73 18.95 6.49
C GLN A 21 -25.84 17.99 6.91
N ILE A 22 -26.06 16.91 6.14
CA ILE A 22 -27.19 16.00 6.37
C ILE A 22 -26.92 15.04 7.53
N HIS A 23 -25.72 14.45 7.59
CA HIS A 23 -25.44 13.30 8.46
C HIS A 23 -24.48 13.61 9.61
N TYR A 24 -23.51 14.51 9.40
CA TYR A 24 -22.53 14.82 10.43
C TYR A 24 -23.03 15.93 11.36
N GLN A 25 -23.67 16.98 10.83
CA GLN A 25 -24.25 18.11 11.57
C GLN A 25 -23.28 18.75 12.59
N GLN A 26 -21.96 18.59 12.37
CA GLN A 26 -20.91 19.03 13.29
C GLN A 26 -20.97 18.40 14.69
N HIS A 27 -21.60 17.22 14.81
CA HIS A 27 -21.62 16.49 16.07
C HIS A 27 -20.26 15.84 16.33
N ILE A 28 -19.59 16.30 17.39
CA ILE A 28 -18.26 15.83 17.83
C ILE A 28 -18.22 14.30 17.98
N ASN A 29 -19.31 13.70 18.44
CA ASN A 29 -19.43 12.26 18.62
C ASN A 29 -19.25 11.45 17.32
N HIS A 30 -19.36 12.06 16.14
CA HIS A 30 -19.23 11.37 14.86
C HIS A 30 -17.88 11.63 14.16
N ILE A 31 -17.03 12.49 14.70
CA ILE A 31 -15.73 12.87 14.09
C ILE A 31 -14.87 11.64 13.80
N HIS A 32 -14.77 10.74 14.77
CA HIS A 32 -13.83 9.61 14.73
C HIS A 32 -14.16 8.58 13.63
N PHE A 33 -15.43 8.50 13.20
CA PHE A 33 -15.86 7.56 12.17
C PHE A 33 -16.09 8.23 10.82
N ILE A 34 -16.79 9.37 10.81
CA ILE A 34 -17.20 10.01 9.57
C ILE A 34 -16.02 10.72 8.89
N CYS A 35 -15.18 11.41 9.66
CA CYS A 35 -14.14 12.26 9.09
C CYS A 35 -13.10 11.45 8.28
N PRO A 36 -12.56 10.32 8.79
CA PRO A 36 -11.62 9.52 8.00
C PRO A 36 -12.21 8.99 6.69
N CYS A 37 -13.42 8.43 6.72
CA CYS A 37 -14.05 7.82 5.54
C CYS A 37 -14.45 8.86 4.48
N VAL A 38 -15.01 9.98 4.90
CA VAL A 38 -15.44 11.06 4.00
C VAL A 38 -14.23 11.82 3.45
N HIS A 39 -13.23 12.13 4.29
CA HIS A 39 -12.03 12.83 3.86
C HIS A 39 -11.20 12.00 2.87
N LEU A 40 -11.06 10.69 3.11
CA LEU A 40 -10.36 9.80 2.20
C LEU A 40 -10.99 9.80 0.80
N THR A 41 -12.32 9.93 0.72
CA THR A 41 -13.05 9.95 -0.54
C THR A 41 -12.65 11.14 -1.43
N ASN A 42 -12.33 12.29 -0.85
CA ASN A 42 -11.85 13.46 -1.62
C ASN A 42 -10.47 13.26 -2.25
N HIS A 43 -9.63 12.42 -1.66
CA HIS A 43 -8.29 12.14 -2.18
C HIS A 43 -8.29 11.15 -3.35
N LEU A 44 -9.38 10.40 -3.55
CA LEU A 44 -9.45 9.35 -4.56
C LEU A 44 -9.17 9.87 -5.97
N ALA A 45 -9.65 11.07 -6.32
CA ALA A 45 -9.43 11.65 -7.65
C ALA A 45 -7.96 12.06 -7.88
N SER A 46 -7.31 12.64 -6.87
CA SER A 46 -5.89 13.02 -6.96
C SER A 46 -4.97 11.79 -6.90
N GLU A 47 -5.30 10.81 -6.07
CA GLU A 47 -4.58 9.54 -6.05
C GLU A 47 -4.75 8.80 -7.37
N ALA A 48 -5.95 8.78 -7.96
CA ALA A 48 -6.18 8.14 -9.25
C ALA A 48 -5.31 8.70 -10.38
N ALA A 49 -4.97 9.99 -10.33
CA ALA A 49 -4.03 10.60 -11.27
C ALA A 49 -2.60 10.08 -11.10
N CYS A 50 -2.20 9.72 -9.88
CA CYS A 50 -0.85 9.28 -9.54
C CYS A 50 -0.66 7.77 -9.69
N VAL A 51 -1.56 6.99 -9.09
CA VAL A 51 -1.43 5.53 -8.95
C VAL A 51 -2.44 4.73 -9.77
N GLY A 52 -3.39 5.41 -10.43
CA GLY A 52 -4.51 4.77 -11.11
C GLY A 52 -5.67 4.46 -10.15
N SER A 53 -6.67 3.72 -10.63
CA SER A 53 -7.91 3.47 -9.88
C SER A 53 -7.64 2.98 -8.45
N PRO A 54 -8.19 3.62 -7.39
CA PRO A 54 -7.96 3.23 -6.00
C PRO A 54 -8.33 1.78 -5.68
N ILE A 55 -9.32 1.21 -6.38
CA ILE A 55 -9.66 -0.21 -6.23
C ILE A 55 -8.53 -1.10 -6.71
N CYS A 56 -7.89 -0.76 -7.83
CA CYS A 56 -6.81 -1.53 -8.40
C CYS A 56 -5.54 -1.39 -7.56
N SER A 57 -5.22 -0.19 -7.06
CA SER A 57 -4.04 0.02 -6.22
C SER A 57 -4.14 -0.67 -4.87
N SER A 58 -5.32 -0.66 -4.24
CA SER A 58 -5.55 -1.38 -2.98
C SER A 58 -5.62 -2.90 -3.17
N GLN A 59 -6.25 -3.35 -4.26
CA GLN A 59 -6.36 -4.78 -4.60
C GLN A 59 -5.00 -5.39 -4.95
N TRP A 60 -4.14 -4.64 -5.66
CA TRP A 60 -2.82 -5.10 -6.07
C TRP A 60 -2.00 -5.66 -4.91
N THR A 61 -1.97 -4.96 -3.76
CA THR A 61 -1.22 -5.43 -2.58
C THR A 61 -1.73 -6.77 -2.07
N MET A 62 -3.06 -6.96 -2.03
CA MET A 62 -3.66 -8.21 -1.60
C MET A 62 -3.37 -9.34 -2.61
N GLU A 63 -3.53 -9.08 -3.90
CA GLU A 63 -3.25 -10.06 -4.96
C GLU A 63 -1.79 -10.47 -5.01
N CYS A 64 -0.86 -9.51 -4.89
CA CYS A 64 0.56 -9.80 -4.77
C CYS A 64 0.86 -10.63 -3.53
N THR A 65 0.23 -10.33 -2.39
CA THR A 65 0.40 -11.11 -1.17
C THR A 65 -0.10 -12.54 -1.37
N ILE A 66 -1.29 -12.72 -1.97
CA ILE A 66 -1.84 -14.04 -2.28
C ILE A 66 -0.90 -14.79 -3.24
N GLY A 67 -0.37 -14.13 -4.27
CA GLY A 67 0.57 -14.73 -5.21
C GLY A 67 1.87 -15.20 -4.54
N ASN A 68 2.48 -14.35 -3.71
CA ASN A 68 3.69 -14.68 -2.97
C ASN A 68 3.45 -15.86 -2.01
N LEU A 69 2.39 -15.79 -1.20
CA LEU A 69 2.04 -16.89 -0.28
C LEU A 69 1.70 -18.17 -1.05
N GLY A 70 1.05 -18.06 -2.20
CA GLY A 70 0.73 -19.19 -3.08
C GLY A 70 1.98 -19.89 -3.61
N GLN A 71 3.05 -19.16 -3.91
CA GLN A 71 4.34 -19.74 -4.31
C GLN A 71 5.02 -20.50 -3.18
N GLU A 72 4.72 -20.15 -1.93
CA GLU A 72 5.35 -20.75 -0.75
C GLU A 72 4.57 -21.97 -0.21
N ILE A 73 3.34 -22.20 -0.68
CA ILE A 73 2.55 -23.39 -0.32
C ILE A 73 3.07 -24.59 -1.11
N HIS A 74 3.75 -25.50 -0.43
CA HIS A 74 4.36 -26.70 -1.02
C HIS A 74 3.65 -28.01 -0.61
N GLN A 75 2.70 -27.95 0.32
CA GLN A 75 1.95 -29.12 0.80
C GLN A 75 0.49 -29.09 0.34
N PRO A 76 0.09 -29.86 -0.69
CA PRO A 76 -1.26 -29.81 -1.25
C PRO A 76 -2.32 -30.46 -0.33
N SER A 77 -1.92 -31.26 0.65
CA SER A 77 -2.84 -31.95 1.58
C SER A 77 -3.23 -31.13 2.81
N ASP A 78 -2.38 -30.20 3.25
CA ASP A 78 -2.65 -29.29 4.38
C ASP A 78 -1.97 -27.93 4.14
N PRO A 79 -2.52 -27.13 3.21
CA PRO A 79 -1.90 -25.88 2.79
C PRO A 79 -1.88 -24.83 3.90
N PHE A 80 -2.86 -24.84 4.81
CA PHE A 80 -2.97 -23.83 5.87
C PHE A 80 -1.93 -24.05 6.97
N SER A 81 -1.69 -25.29 7.39
CA SER A 81 -0.62 -25.58 8.36
C SER A 81 0.76 -25.30 7.76
N ASN A 82 0.96 -25.62 6.48
CA ASN A 82 2.20 -25.31 5.78
C ASN A 82 2.44 -23.80 5.69
N LEU A 83 1.40 -23.02 5.33
CA LEU A 83 1.45 -21.57 5.30
C LEU A 83 1.76 -20.97 6.67
N ALA A 84 1.14 -21.49 7.75
CA ALA A 84 1.41 -21.03 9.11
C ALA A 84 2.87 -21.28 9.52
N GLN A 85 3.43 -22.44 9.21
CA GLN A 85 4.84 -22.75 9.47
C GLN A 85 5.79 -21.84 8.68
N GLN A 86 5.43 -21.54 7.43
CA GLN A 86 6.20 -20.63 6.59
C GLN A 86 6.18 -19.20 7.15
N GLY A 87 5.02 -18.71 7.60
CA GLY A 87 4.91 -17.42 8.29
C GLY A 87 5.79 -17.34 9.54
N ILE A 88 5.81 -18.40 10.37
CA ILE A 88 6.71 -18.48 11.55
C ILE A 88 8.18 -18.40 11.10
N ARG A 89 8.56 -19.14 10.06
CA ARG A 89 9.93 -19.13 9.53
C ARG A 89 10.32 -17.73 9.05
N HIS A 90 9.45 -17.03 8.32
CA HIS A 90 9.69 -15.66 7.88
C HIS A 90 9.89 -14.71 9.06
N CYS A 91 9.04 -14.79 10.10
CA CYS A 91 9.21 -14.00 11.30
C CYS A 91 10.55 -14.28 12.00
N GLN A 92 10.97 -15.54 12.08
CA GLN A 92 12.26 -15.92 12.67
C GLN A 92 13.44 -15.39 11.87
N ILE A 93 13.41 -15.53 10.54
CA ILE A 93 14.46 -14.99 9.66
C ILE A 93 14.51 -13.47 9.75
N ASN A 94 13.36 -12.78 9.65
CA ASN A 94 13.30 -11.33 9.74
C ASN A 94 13.79 -10.82 11.10
N ALA A 95 13.44 -11.51 12.20
CA ALA A 95 13.95 -11.17 13.51
C ALA A 95 15.48 -11.37 13.60
N LEU A 96 16.01 -12.45 13.03
CA LEU A 96 17.45 -12.71 12.99
C LEU A 96 18.21 -11.66 12.17
N LEU A 97 17.72 -11.32 10.97
CA LEU A 97 18.30 -10.29 10.11
C LEU A 97 18.21 -8.89 10.72
N ALA A 98 17.12 -8.59 11.45
CA ALA A 98 17.01 -7.32 12.19
C ALA A 98 18.01 -7.23 13.34
N MET A 99 18.32 -8.35 14.02
CA MET A 99 19.33 -8.38 15.09
C MET A 99 20.76 -8.40 14.55
N TYR A 100 20.98 -9.04 13.40
CA TYR A 100 22.31 -9.21 12.79
C TYR A 100 22.22 -8.93 11.28
N PRO A 101 22.19 -7.65 10.87
CA PRO A 101 22.08 -7.27 9.46
C PRO A 101 23.20 -7.83 8.57
N ASP A 102 24.40 -8.05 9.14
CA ASP A 102 25.56 -8.62 8.44
C ASP A 102 25.33 -10.05 7.91
N LEU A 103 24.27 -10.74 8.37
CA LEU A 103 23.88 -12.06 7.86
C LEU A 103 23.05 -11.98 6.57
N ASP A 104 22.59 -10.78 6.18
CA ASP A 104 21.81 -10.59 4.97
C ASP A 104 22.70 -10.62 3.71
N LEU A 105 22.89 -11.83 3.17
CA LEU A 105 23.62 -12.04 1.92
C LEU A 105 22.81 -11.64 0.67
N SER A 106 21.55 -11.22 0.83
CA SER A 106 20.73 -10.77 -0.31
C SER A 106 21.06 -9.35 -0.78
N GLN A 107 21.84 -8.60 0.01
CA GLN A 107 22.31 -7.25 -0.34
C GLN A 107 23.40 -7.23 -1.43
N GLU A 108 23.85 -8.38 -1.94
CA GLU A 108 24.78 -8.43 -3.08
C GLU A 108 24.05 -8.18 -4.43
N GLY A 109 23.19 -7.18 -4.48
CA GLY A 109 22.58 -6.66 -5.70
C GLY A 109 23.22 -5.31 -6.03
N ALA A 110 23.97 -5.24 -7.12
CA ALA A 110 24.44 -3.95 -7.64
C ALA A 110 23.22 -3.02 -7.80
N ASN A 111 23.35 -1.79 -7.31
CA ASN A 111 22.27 -0.82 -7.42
C ASN A 111 21.85 -0.69 -8.89
N PRO A 112 20.54 -0.49 -9.18
CA PRO A 112 20.06 -0.35 -10.55
C PRO A 112 20.87 0.71 -11.31
N HIS A 113 21.15 0.49 -12.60
CA HIS A 113 22.10 1.32 -13.38
C HIS A 113 21.89 2.84 -13.33
N THR A 114 20.70 3.32 -12.99
CA THR A 114 20.33 4.75 -12.93
C THR A 114 20.05 5.24 -11.51
N SER A 115 20.44 4.48 -10.49
CA SER A 115 20.25 4.88 -9.10
C SER A 115 21.38 5.77 -8.61
N GLU A 116 21.08 6.73 -7.74
CA GLU A 116 22.09 7.55 -7.07
C GLU A 116 22.27 7.12 -5.62
N ASP A 117 23.50 6.87 -5.18
CA ASP A 117 23.79 6.57 -3.78
C ASP A 117 23.67 7.84 -2.94
N LEU A 118 22.81 7.81 -1.92
CA LEU A 118 22.60 8.91 -0.97
C LEU A 118 23.46 8.76 0.30
N GLY A 119 24.23 7.66 0.41
CA GLY A 119 24.99 7.30 1.59
C GLY A 119 24.13 6.67 2.69
N ASN A 120 24.77 6.16 3.74
CA ASN A 120 24.12 5.50 4.89
C ASN A 120 23.21 4.32 4.51
N GLY A 121 23.50 3.63 3.40
CA GLY A 121 22.69 2.51 2.92
C GLY A 121 21.39 2.92 2.20
N TYR A 122 21.23 4.21 1.86
CA TYR A 122 20.09 4.69 1.07
C TYR A 122 20.47 4.93 -0.38
N VAL A 123 19.58 4.54 -1.29
CA VAL A 123 19.77 4.68 -2.73
C VAL A 123 18.53 5.33 -3.34
N LEU A 124 18.73 6.40 -4.10
CA LEU A 124 17.68 7.08 -4.85
C LEU A 124 17.43 6.33 -6.15
N LEU A 125 16.20 5.85 -6.34
CA LEU A 125 15.78 5.23 -7.58
C LEU A 125 15.26 6.29 -8.57
N PRO A 126 15.52 6.13 -9.88
CA PRO A 126 14.99 7.03 -10.90
C PRO A 126 13.46 6.94 -10.91
N LYS A 127 12.80 8.04 -11.33
CA LYS A 127 11.36 8.01 -11.60
C LYS A 127 11.06 6.89 -12.60
N CYS A 128 10.23 5.94 -12.19
CA CYS A 128 9.71 4.91 -13.08
C CYS A 128 8.76 5.59 -14.07
N ASN A 129 9.22 5.81 -15.31
CA ASN A 129 8.37 6.25 -16.40
C ASN A 129 7.55 5.02 -16.85
N LYS A 130 6.28 4.98 -16.45
CA LYS A 130 5.29 4.06 -17.01
C LYS A 130 4.77 4.59 -18.35
#